data_AF-A0A4P5TXK1-F1
#
_entry.id   AF-A0A4P5TXK1-F1
#
_cell.length_a   1.000
_cell.length_b   1.000
_cell.length_c   1.000
_cell.angle_alpha   90.00
_cell.angle_beta   90.00
_cell.angle_gamma   90.00
#
_symmetry.space_group_name_H-M   'P 1'
#
loop_
_entity.id
_entity.type
_entity.pdbx_description
1 polymer ?
#
loop_
_entity_poly.entity_id
_entity_poly.type
_entity_poly.pdbx_seq_one_letter_code
_entity_poly.pdbx_strand_id
1 'polypeptide(L)'
;MPFENRHLIKNQLITILWVDITSDSNWKEPMDFDKETLPVCVSTGYLWSKNSNFVKIFADYSLKDNGEIDDLGNTTIIPTSVIIKIIDPIKYGKDQGSKAVVKNKKT
;
A
#
# COMPACT_ATOMS: atom_id res chain seq x y z
N MET A 1 15.73 -18.50 -13.47
CA MET A 1 15.92 -17.72 -12.22
C MET A 1 14.69 -16.85 -12.01
N PRO A 2 14.08 -16.80 -10.81
CA PRO A 2 12.80 -16.11 -10.59
C PRO A 2 12.84 -14.57 -10.76
N PHE A 3 14.03 -13.98 -10.96
CA PHE A 3 14.19 -12.53 -11.12
C PHE A 3 14.00 -12.01 -12.55
N GLU A 4 14.06 -12.87 -13.57
CA GLU A 4 13.97 -12.43 -14.97
C GLU A 4 12.55 -11.97 -15.34
N ASN A 5 11.52 -12.47 -14.67
CA ASN A 5 10.11 -12.23 -15.03
C ASN A 5 9.47 -11.00 -14.38
N ARG A 6 10.22 -10.18 -13.62
CA ARG A 6 9.65 -8.97 -12.98
C ARG A 6 9.07 -7.97 -13.99
N HIS A 7 9.54 -7.98 -15.24
CA HIS A 7 9.02 -7.12 -16.31
C HIS A 7 7.60 -7.52 -16.80
N LEU A 8 7.12 -8.72 -16.44
CA LEU A 8 5.81 -9.22 -16.88
C LEU A 8 4.66 -8.65 -16.04
N ILE A 9 4.93 -8.23 -14.80
CA ILE A 9 3.95 -7.49 -14.00
C ILE A 9 3.86 -6.05 -14.48
N LYS A 10 2.70 -5.71 -15.05
CA LYS A 10 2.37 -4.35 -15.51
C LYS A 10 1.68 -3.51 -14.45
N ASN A 11 1.23 -4.14 -13.35
CA ASN A 11 0.54 -3.45 -12.27
C ASN A 11 1.47 -2.47 -11.57
N GLN A 12 0.94 -1.30 -11.22
CA GLN A 12 1.70 -0.26 -10.53
C GLN A 12 1.97 -0.69 -9.09
N LEU A 13 3.24 -0.68 -8.67
CA LEU A 13 3.61 -0.84 -7.26
C LEU A 13 3.19 0.42 -6.48
N ILE A 14 2.45 0.26 -5.39
CA ILE A 14 1.99 1.34 -4.53
C ILE A 14 2.16 1.01 -3.06
N THR A 15 2.26 2.05 -2.24
CA THR A 15 2.16 1.97 -0.78
C THR A 15 0.93 2.73 -0.31
N ILE A 16 0.11 2.11 0.52
CA ILE A 16 -1.13 2.68 1.06
C ILE A 16 -0.95 2.85 2.56
N LEU A 17 -1.14 4.09 3.04
CA LEU A 17 -1.32 4.41 4.44
C LEU A 17 -2.82 4.46 4.71
N TRP A 18 -3.28 3.72 5.69
CA TRP A 18 -4.70 3.61 6.03
C TRP A 18 -4.88 3.39 7.53
N VAL A 19 -6.08 3.67 8.01
CA VAL A 19 -6.46 3.49 9.41
C VAL A 19 -7.16 2.15 9.56
N ASP A 20 -6.70 1.29 10.46
CA ASP A 20 -7.35 0.01 10.69
C ASP A 20 -8.59 0.15 11.59
N ILE A 21 -9.50 -0.81 11.49
CA ILE A 21 -10.67 -0.91 12.34
C ILE A 21 -10.35 -1.93 13.43
N THR A 22 -10.30 -1.46 14.68
CA THR A 22 -10.05 -2.32 15.82
C THR A 22 -11.36 -2.71 16.50
N SER A 23 -11.44 -3.97 16.93
CA SER A 23 -12.51 -4.48 17.79
C SER A 23 -11.86 -5.23 18.95
N ASP A 24 -12.37 -5.02 20.16
CA ASP A 24 -11.93 -5.72 21.36
C ASP A 24 -13.18 -6.23 22.10
N SER A 25 -13.17 -7.50 22.51
CA SER A 25 -14.29 -8.14 23.19
C SER A 25 -14.28 -7.96 24.70
N ASN A 26 -13.26 -7.32 25.27
CA ASN A 26 -13.15 -7.10 26.71
C ASN A 26 -14.05 -5.96 27.20
N TRP A 27 -14.48 -6.05 28.46
CA TRP A 27 -15.13 -4.95 29.15
C TRP A 27 -14.08 -3.89 29.51
N LYS A 28 -14.38 -2.63 29.20
CA LYS A 28 -13.48 -1.49 29.43
C LYS A 28 -14.19 -0.42 30.24
N GLU A 29 -13.43 0.27 31.08
CA GLU A 29 -13.92 1.50 31.68
C GLU A 29 -14.01 2.60 30.61
N PRO A 30 -15.04 3.49 30.64
CA PRO A 30 -15.20 4.53 29.63
C PRO A 30 -13.96 5.42 29.47
N MET A 31 -13.29 5.75 30.58
CA MET A 31 -12.12 6.62 30.57
C MET A 31 -10.88 6.00 29.92
N ASP A 32 -10.82 4.66 29.85
CA ASP A 32 -9.77 3.96 29.11
C ASP A 32 -10.13 3.82 27.64
N PHE A 33 -11.42 3.60 27.32
CA PHE A 33 -11.90 3.58 25.95
C PHE A 33 -11.72 4.94 25.23
N ASP A 34 -11.93 6.06 25.92
CA ASP A 34 -11.73 7.41 25.37
C ASP A 34 -10.28 7.70 24.95
N LYS A 35 -9.30 6.94 25.46
CA LYS A 35 -7.88 7.09 25.10
C LYS A 35 -7.49 6.22 23.90
N GLU A 36 -8.35 5.30 23.48
CA GLU A 36 -8.04 4.41 22.38
C GLU A 36 -7.97 5.17 21.06
N THR A 37 -7.03 4.76 20.22
CA THR A 37 -6.82 5.35 18.91
C THR A 37 -6.70 4.25 17.89
N LEU A 38 -7.09 4.57 16.66
CA LEU A 38 -7.00 3.62 15.56
C LEU A 38 -5.55 3.55 15.06
N PRO A 39 -4.98 2.35 14.87
CA PRO A 39 -3.63 2.22 14.38
C PRO A 39 -3.55 2.64 12.90
N VAL A 40 -2.46 3.29 12.54
CA VAL A 40 -2.13 3.58 11.15
C VAL A 40 -1.32 2.43 10.58
N CYS A 41 -1.89 1.77 9.57
CA CYS A 41 -1.29 0.65 8.87
C CYS A 41 -0.64 1.10 7.56
N VAL A 42 0.37 0.34 7.14
CA VAL A 42 1.07 0.52 5.87
C VAL A 42 1.03 -0.80 5.10
N SER A 43 0.46 -0.78 3.91
CA SER A 43 0.43 -1.93 3.02
C SER A 43 1.09 -1.56 1.69
N THR A 44 2.06 -2.36 1.25
CA THR A 44 2.75 -2.16 -0.03
C THR A 44 2.51 -3.36 -0.93
N GLY A 45 2.11 -3.10 -2.17
CA GLY A 45 1.79 -4.15 -3.14
C GLY A 45 1.48 -3.59 -4.51
N TYR A 46 1.24 -4.48 -5.46
CA TYR A 46 0.82 -4.15 -6.81
C TYR A 46 -0.67 -3.85 -6.84
N LEU A 47 -1.04 -2.74 -7.48
CA LEU A 47 -2.43 -2.31 -7.63
C LEU A 47 -3.18 -3.26 -8.56
N TRP A 48 -4.14 -4.00 -8.01
CA TRP A 48 -5.06 -4.83 -8.80
C TRP A 48 -6.20 -4.00 -9.37
N SER A 49 -6.90 -3.25 -8.51
CA SER A 49 -7.96 -2.34 -8.93
C SER A 49 -8.25 -1.28 -7.87
N LYS A 50 -8.85 -0.17 -8.31
CA LYS A 50 -9.30 0.93 -7.46
C LYS A 50 -10.62 1.46 -7.99
N ASN A 51 -11.58 1.68 -7.10
CA ASN A 51 -12.83 2.39 -7.39
C ASN A 51 -13.16 3.38 -6.26
N SER A 52 -14.37 3.92 -6.25
CA SER A 52 -14.82 4.87 -5.21
C SER A 52 -14.94 4.27 -3.82
N ASN A 53 -15.05 2.95 -3.70
CA ASN A 53 -15.40 2.26 -2.46
C ASN A 53 -14.21 1.52 -1.85
N PHE A 54 -13.32 0.96 -2.67
CA PHE A 54 -12.17 0.21 -2.20
C PHE A 54 -10.97 0.27 -3.15
N VAL A 55 -9.81 -0.11 -2.61
CA VAL A 55 -8.57 -0.39 -3.33
C VAL A 55 -8.17 -1.84 -3.06
N LYS A 56 -7.80 -2.58 -4.11
CA LYS A 56 -7.31 -3.96 -4.04
C LYS A 56 -5.84 -4.01 -4.42
N ILE A 57 -5.02 -4.60 -3.58
CA ILE A 57 -3.59 -4.84 -3.83
C ILE A 57 -3.23 -6.30 -3.57
N PHE A 58 -2.10 -6.73 -4.10
CA PHE A 58 -1.46 -8.02 -3.82
C PHE A 58 0.05 -7.85 -3.73
N ALA A 59 0.72 -8.65 -2.90
CA ALA A 59 2.18 -8.62 -2.77
C ALA A 59 2.86 -9.87 -3.35
N ASP A 60 2.13 -10.98 -3.46
CA ASP A 60 2.65 -12.23 -4.02
C ASP A 60 1.81 -12.64 -5.24
N TYR A 61 2.43 -13.31 -6.19
CA TYR A 61 1.74 -13.86 -7.36
C TYR A 61 2.53 -15.01 -7.97
N SER A 62 1.83 -15.93 -8.63
CA SER A 62 2.41 -16.92 -9.55
C SER A 62 2.15 -16.49 -10.99
N LEU A 63 2.98 -16.98 -11.92
CA LEU A 63 2.81 -16.73 -13.34
C LEU A 63 2.61 -18.06 -14.07
N LYS A 64 1.77 -18.03 -15.11
CA LYS A 64 1.69 -19.08 -16.12
C LYS A 64 2.91 -19.06 -17.03
N ASP A 65 3.08 -20.10 -17.84
CA ASP A 65 4.15 -20.20 -18.84
C ASP A 65 4.12 -19.05 -19.86
N ASN A 66 2.94 -18.47 -20.12
CA ASN A 66 2.76 -17.33 -21.03
C ASN A 66 3.05 -15.96 -20.37
N GLY A 67 3.42 -15.93 -19.08
CA GLY A 67 3.73 -14.71 -18.34
C GLY A 67 2.53 -13.96 -17.75
N GLU A 68 1.31 -14.48 -17.90
CA GLU A 68 0.12 -13.95 -17.22
C GLU A 68 0.10 -14.37 -15.75
N ILE A 69 -0.55 -13.53 -14.92
CA ILE A 69 -0.81 -13.88 -13.51
C ILE A 69 -1.74 -15.08 -13.46
N ASP A 70 -1.36 -16.09 -12.67
CA ASP A 70 -2.20 -17.26 -12.37
C ASP A 70 -2.92 -17.05 -11.03
N ASP A 71 -2.17 -17.00 -9.94
CA ASP A 71 -2.69 -16.79 -8.58
C ASP A 71 -2.15 -15.51 -7.94
N LEU A 72 -2.92 -15.00 -6.96
CA LEU A 72 -2.58 -13.85 -6.13
C LEU A 72 -2.48 -14.26 -4.66
N GLY A 73 -1.40 -13.85 -4.00
CA GLY A 73 -1.17 -14.04 -2.57
C GLY A 73 -0.91 -12.70 -1.86
N ASN A 74 -0.98 -12.72 -0.53
CA ASN A 74 -0.86 -11.51 0.30
C ASN A 74 -1.74 -10.36 -0.24
N THR A 75 -3.01 -10.70 -0.48
CA THR A 75 -3.98 -9.74 -1.01
C THR A 75 -4.52 -8.86 0.12
N THR A 76 -4.86 -7.62 -0.21
CA THR A 76 -5.49 -6.69 0.74
C THR A 76 -6.54 -5.86 0.02
N ILE A 77 -7.73 -5.77 0.60
CA ILE A 77 -8.83 -4.94 0.13
C ILE A 77 -9.07 -3.86 1.20
N ILE A 78 -8.86 -2.60 0.85
CA ILE A 78 -8.93 -1.48 1.79
C ILE A 78 -10.06 -0.53 1.35
N PRO A 79 -11.07 -0.26 2.20
CA PRO A 79 -12.08 0.74 1.91
C PRO A 79 -11.46 2.12 1.70
N THR A 80 -11.91 2.85 0.69
CA THR A 80 -11.39 4.20 0.40
C THR A 80 -11.60 5.19 1.54
N SER A 81 -12.65 4.99 2.35
CA SER A 81 -12.99 5.82 3.50
C SER A 81 -11.95 5.81 4.62
N VAL A 82 -11.13 4.76 4.71
CA VAL A 82 -10.08 4.63 5.74
C VAL A 82 -8.68 4.90 5.20
N ILE A 83 -8.54 5.21 3.90
CA ILE A 83 -7.24 5.50 3.30
C ILE A 83 -6.83 6.93 3.61
N ILE A 84 -5.65 7.08 4.22
CA ILE A 84 -5.01 8.37 4.49
C ILE A 84 -4.28 8.85 3.23
N LYS A 85 -3.50 7.95 2.61
CA LYS A 85 -2.67 8.30 1.46
C LYS A 85 -2.31 7.09 0.61
N ILE A 86 -2.25 7.29 -0.70
CA ILE A 86 -1.66 6.34 -1.66
C ILE A 86 -0.40 6.98 -2.23
N ILE A 87 0.72 6.26 -2.16
CA ILE A 87 2.04 6.70 -2.58
C ILE A 87 2.52 5.81 -3.73
N ASP A 88 2.92 6.45 -4.82
CA ASP A 88 3.71 5.84 -5.87
C ASP A 88 5.20 6.00 -5.50
N PRO A 89 5.91 4.91 -5.15
CA PRO A 89 7.29 4.99 -4.67
C PRO A 89 8.25 5.48 -5.76
N ILE A 90 7.97 5.20 -7.03
CA ILE A 90 8.82 5.62 -8.16
C ILE A 90 8.74 7.13 -8.34
N LYS A 91 7.54 7.71 -8.28
CA LYS A 91 7.36 9.16 -8.37
C LYS A 91 7.93 9.87 -7.15
N TYR A 92 7.67 9.34 -5.96
CA TYR A 92 8.14 9.93 -4.71
C TYR A 92 9.68 10.00 -4.64
N GLY A 93 10.39 8.95 -5.09
CA GLY A 93 11.85 8.96 -5.14
C GLY A 93 12.42 10.02 -6.08
N LYS A 94 11.80 10.24 -7.25
CA LYS A 94 12.21 11.29 -8.19
C LYS A 94 11.98 12.71 -7.64
N ASP A 95 10.88 12.92 -6.92
CA ASP A 95 10.56 14.21 -6.31
C ASP A 95 11.53 14.57 -5.18
N GLN A 96 11.93 13.58 -4.36
CA GLN A 96 12.94 13.74 -3.31
C GLN A 96 14.33 14.08 -3.90
N GLY A 97 14.75 13.36 -4.96
CA GLY A 97 16.00 13.64 -5.66
C GLY A 97 16.02 15.06 -6.25
N SER A 98 14.90 15.50 -6.84
CA SER A 98 14.76 16.85 -7.38
C SER A 98 14.85 17.93 -6.29
N LYS A 99 14.23 17.72 -5.12
CA LYS A 99 14.32 18.64 -3.98
C LYS A 99 15.72 18.70 -3.35
N ALA A 100 16.45 17.58 -3.32
CA ALA A 100 17.83 17.54 -2.84
C ALA A 100 18.77 18.34 -3.76
N VAL A 101 18.59 18.22 -5.09
CA VAL A 101 19.37 18.99 -6.07
C VAL A 101 19.11 20.50 -5.97
N VAL A 102 17.86 20.92 -5.73
CA VAL A 102 17.51 22.35 -5.56
C VAL A 102 18.12 22.94 -4.29
N LYS A 103 18.25 22.16 -3.21
CA LYS A 103 18.91 22.62 -1.97
C LYS A 103 20.43 22.81 -2.13
N ASN A 104 21.09 22.01 -2.97
CA ASN A 104 22.55 22.09 -3.18
C ASN A 104 23.00 23.20 -4.15
N LYS A 105 22.08 23.92 -4.82
CA LYS A 105 22.40 25.06 -5.70
C LYS A 105 22.30 26.43 -5.00
N LYS A 106 22.11 26.47 -3.68
CA LYS A 106 22.00 27.69 -2.86
C LYS A 106 23.22 27.95 -1.96
N THR A 107 24.37 27.38 -2.30
CA THR A 107 25.70 27.64 -1.71
C THR A 107 26.68 27.88 -2.84
#